data_AF-A0A7Y8KG67-F1
#
_entry.id   AF-A0A7Y8KG67-F1
#
_cell.length_a   1.000
_cell.length_b   1.000
_cell.length_c   1.000
_cell.angle_alpha   90.00
_cell.angle_beta   90.00
_cell.angle_gamma   90.00
#
_symmetry.space_group_name_H-M   'P 1'
#
loop_
_entity.id
_entity.type
_entity.pdbx_description
1 polymer ?
#
loop_
_entity_poly.entity_id
_entity_poly.type
_entity_poly.pdbx_seq_one_letter_code
_entity_poly.pdbx_strand_id
1 'polypeptide(L)'
;MSIHQQALVVGASGIIGNAVVESLVADSQWSVRALRHSLNPSVGSIDCDLTDAAATSAALADVSDITHVFFAAYQPNSNALIEAQTNAAMLRNVLDGLKSAVAKVQRSASLAMVGKNSVWV
;
A
#
# COMPACT_ATOMS: atom_id res chain seq x y z
N MET A 1 -3.21 22.49 17.26
CA MET A 1 -3.47 22.00 15.90
C MET A 1 -3.44 20.48 15.97
N SER A 2 -4.57 19.78 15.81
CA SER A 2 -4.53 18.32 15.70
C SER A 2 -3.86 17.97 14.38
N ILE A 3 -2.82 17.14 14.40
CA ILE A 3 -2.12 16.71 13.19
C ILE A 3 -3.06 15.72 12.49
N HIS A 4 -3.68 16.14 11.40
CA HIS A 4 -4.49 15.26 10.56
C HIS A 4 -3.58 14.60 9.52
N GLN A 5 -3.46 13.28 9.59
CA GLN A 5 -2.56 12.49 8.75
C GLN A 5 -3.34 11.83 7.60
N GLN A 6 -2.68 11.62 6.47
CA GLN A 6 -3.25 11.05 5.24
C GLN A 6 -2.54 9.74 4.96
N ALA A 7 -3.26 8.62 5.09
CA ALA A 7 -2.73 7.28 4.91
C ALA A 7 -3.14 6.69 3.55
N LEU A 8 -2.17 6.09 2.87
CA LEU A 8 -2.42 5.19 1.74
C LEU A 8 -2.13 3.76 2.18
N VAL A 9 -3.16 2.90 2.21
CA VAL A 9 -3.00 1.47 2.51
C VAL A 9 -2.99 0.69 1.20
N VAL A 10 -1.83 0.10 0.88
CA VAL A 10 -1.63 -0.74 -0.30
C VAL A 10 -1.87 -2.20 0.07
N GLY A 11 -2.72 -2.92 -0.67
CA GLY A 11 -3.20 -4.26 -0.31
C GLY A 11 -4.31 -4.24 0.75
N ALA A 12 -5.14 -3.19 0.78
CA ALA A 12 -6.15 -2.95 1.82
C ALA A 12 -7.22 -4.05 1.98
N SER A 13 -7.48 -4.89 0.98
CA SER A 13 -8.41 -6.01 1.08
C SER A 13 -7.80 -7.30 1.64
N GLY A 14 -6.47 -7.37 1.78
CA GLY A 14 -5.78 -8.49 2.40
C GLY A 14 -5.96 -8.52 3.91
N ILE A 15 -5.64 -9.65 4.56
CA ILE A 15 -5.82 -9.83 6.02
C ILE A 15 -5.13 -8.71 6.81
N ILE A 16 -3.85 -8.43 6.51
CA ILE A 16 -3.09 -7.36 7.17
C ILE A 16 -3.62 -5.98 6.77
N GLY A 17 -3.81 -5.75 5.48
CA GLY A 17 -4.26 -4.45 4.97
C GLY A 17 -5.61 -4.04 5.56
N ASN A 18 -6.55 -4.97 5.68
CA ASN A 18 -7.86 -4.71 6.26
C ASN A 18 -7.75 -4.37 7.75
N ALA A 19 -6.92 -5.09 8.51
CA ALA A 19 -6.68 -4.77 9.92
C ALA A 19 -6.06 -3.38 10.09
N VAL A 20 -5.15 -2.97 9.19
CA VAL A 20 -4.59 -1.61 9.17
C VAL A 20 -5.69 -0.58 8.87
N VAL A 21 -6.52 -0.81 7.85
CA VAL A 21 -7.64 0.09 7.52
C VAL A 21 -8.57 0.29 8.72
N GLU A 22 -9.04 -0.79 9.33
CA GLU A 22 -9.95 -0.71 10.48
C GLU A 22 -9.32 0.05 11.66
N SER A 23 -8.03 -0.19 11.92
CA SER A 23 -7.30 0.49 12.98
C SER A 23 -7.16 2.00 12.73
N LEU A 24 -6.87 2.40 11.47
CA LEU A 24 -6.69 3.80 11.11
C LEU A 24 -8.04 4.54 11.05
N VAL A 25 -9.09 3.92 10.53
CA VAL A 25 -10.44 4.51 10.47
C VAL A 25 -11.02 4.76 11.87
N ALA A 26 -10.70 3.91 12.84
CA ALA A 26 -11.11 4.10 14.23
C ALA A 26 -10.44 5.29 14.93
N ASP A 27 -9.33 5.81 14.38
CA ASP A 27 -8.59 6.95 14.92
C ASP A 27 -8.88 8.22 14.10
N SER A 28 -9.57 9.17 14.75
CA SER A 28 -9.97 10.47 14.17
C SER A 28 -8.81 11.34 13.64
N GLN A 29 -7.56 10.99 13.92
CA GLN A 29 -6.39 11.67 13.37
C GLN A 29 -6.07 11.28 11.92
N TRP A 30 -6.70 10.22 11.40
CA TRP A 30 -6.40 9.68 10.07
C TRP A 30 -7.52 9.92 9.06
N SER A 31 -7.11 10.22 7.83
CA SER A 31 -7.92 9.98 6.64
C SER A 31 -7.23 8.86 5.84
N VAL A 32 -8.02 7.91 5.36
CA VAL A 32 -7.51 6.67 4.76
C VAL A 32 -7.99 6.58 3.31
N ARG A 33 -7.05 6.31 2.41
CA ARG A 33 -7.31 5.84 1.04
C ARG A 33 -6.70 4.46 0.85
N ALA A 34 -7.36 3.65 0.03
CA ALA A 34 -6.94 2.30 -0.28
C ALA A 34 -6.44 2.18 -1.72
N LEU A 35 -5.45 1.33 -1.91
CA LEU A 35 -4.96 0.86 -3.19
C LEU A 35 -4.80 -0.66 -3.05
N ARG A 36 -5.41 -1.54 -3.84
CA ARG A 36 -6.35 -1.38 -4.95
C ARG A 36 -7.80 -1.20 -4.51
N HIS A 37 -8.16 -1.80 -3.37
CA HIS A 37 -9.55 -1.89 -2.92
C HIS A 37 -9.63 -2.09 -1.41
N SER A 38 -10.58 -1.41 -0.75
CA SER A 38 -10.93 -1.58 0.67
C SER A 38 -12.22 -2.38 0.82
N LEU A 39 -12.30 -3.24 1.84
CA LEU A 39 -13.55 -3.89 2.23
C LEU A 39 -14.45 -2.97 3.08
N ASN A 40 -13.88 -1.92 3.66
CA ASN A 40 -14.61 -0.92 4.42
C ASN A 40 -15.24 0.11 3.46
N PRO A 41 -16.58 0.24 3.42
CA PRO A 41 -17.28 1.11 2.46
C PRO A 41 -17.07 2.61 2.72
N SER A 42 -16.58 2.99 3.90
CA SER A 42 -16.26 4.39 4.22
C SER A 42 -14.92 4.85 3.63
N VAL A 43 -14.12 3.92 3.10
CA VAL A 43 -12.76 4.19 2.60
C VAL A 43 -12.75 4.22 1.07
N GLY A 44 -12.37 5.37 0.51
CA GLY A 44 -12.17 5.52 -0.93
C GLY A 44 -11.07 4.60 -1.46
N SER A 45 -11.34 3.93 -2.58
CA SER A 45 -10.41 3.00 -3.22
C SER A 45 -9.97 3.52 -4.58
N ILE A 46 -8.68 3.39 -4.88
CA ILE A 46 -8.09 3.65 -6.18
C ILE A 46 -7.77 2.29 -6.81
N ASP A 47 -8.44 1.96 -7.91
CA ASP A 47 -8.20 0.69 -8.59
C ASP A 47 -6.91 0.77 -9.42
N CYS A 48 -6.02 -0.20 -9.25
CA CYS A 48 -4.73 -0.27 -9.93
C CYS A 48 -4.17 -1.69 -9.93
N ASP A 49 -3.58 -2.12 -11.04
CA ASP A 49 -2.68 -3.28 -11.06
C ASP A 49 -1.27 -2.81 -10.65
N LEU A 50 -0.77 -3.32 -9.51
CA LEU A 50 0.54 -2.91 -8.97
C LEU A 50 1.72 -3.50 -9.76
N THR A 51 1.49 -4.49 -10.62
CA THR A 51 2.52 -5.07 -11.47
C THR A 51 2.80 -4.21 -12.71
N ASP A 52 1.87 -3.33 -13.09
CA ASP A 52 2.02 -2.34 -14.15
C ASP A 52 2.52 -1.00 -13.58
N ALA A 53 3.76 -0.65 -13.90
CA ALA A 53 4.40 0.58 -13.43
C ALA A 53 3.71 1.85 -13.95
N ALA A 54 3.25 1.85 -15.21
CA ALA A 54 2.60 3.01 -15.82
C ALA A 54 1.20 3.21 -15.22
N ALA A 55 0.44 2.12 -15.06
CA ALA A 55 -0.86 2.17 -14.39
C ALA A 55 -0.72 2.64 -12.94
N THR A 56 0.29 2.14 -12.22
CA THR A 56 0.58 2.56 -10.83
C THR A 56 0.93 4.05 -10.75
N SER A 57 1.78 4.54 -11.65
CA SER A 57 2.11 5.96 -11.69
C SER A 57 0.89 6.83 -12.00
N ALA A 58 0.03 6.42 -12.93
CA ALA A 58 -1.17 7.16 -13.29
C ALA A 58 -2.20 7.18 -12.14
N ALA A 59 -2.43 6.04 -11.50
CA ALA A 59 -3.33 5.91 -10.36
C ALA A 59 -2.90 6.77 -9.16
N LEU A 60 -1.58 6.98 -9.01
CA LEU A 60 -1.01 7.77 -7.91
C LEU A 60 -0.80 9.25 -8.27
N ALA A 61 -1.11 9.70 -9.48
CA ALA A 61 -0.86 11.09 -9.89
C ALA A 61 -1.54 12.12 -8.96
N ASP A 62 -2.73 11.81 -8.46
CA ASP A 62 -3.57 12.71 -7.64
C ASP A 62 -3.52 12.38 -6.14
N VAL A 63 -2.40 11.83 -5.64
CA VAL A 63 -2.23 11.45 -4.21
C VAL A 63 -1.23 12.33 -3.45
N SER A 64 -1.03 13.57 -3.91
CA SER A 64 -0.03 14.51 -3.35
C SER A 64 -0.19 14.84 -1.86
N ASP A 65 -1.39 14.65 -1.31
CA ASP A 65 -1.75 14.86 0.10
C ASP A 65 -1.33 13.70 1.02
N ILE A 66 -0.96 12.53 0.50
CA ILE A 66 -0.54 11.37 1.31
C ILE A 66 0.73 11.70 2.11
N THR A 67 0.70 11.39 3.41
CA THR A 67 1.83 11.55 4.33
C THR A 67 2.41 10.22 4.79
N HIS A 68 1.62 9.15 4.80
CA HIS A 68 2.03 7.83 5.28
C HIS A 68 1.57 6.74 4.33
N VAL A 69 2.42 5.74 4.11
CA VAL A 69 2.11 4.59 3.25
C VAL A 69 2.31 3.30 4.04
N PHE A 70 1.27 2.47 4.04
CA PHE A 70 1.28 1.13 4.62
C PHE A 70 1.21 0.11 3.48
N PHE A 71 2.32 -0.58 3.21
CA PHE A 71 2.38 -1.56 2.15
C PHE A 71 2.14 -2.97 2.70
N ALA A 72 0.98 -3.54 2.40
CA ALA A 72 0.54 -4.88 2.79
C ALA A 72 0.07 -5.72 1.58
N ALA A 73 0.47 -5.33 0.37
CA ALA A 73 0.20 -6.12 -0.85
C ALA A 73 1.20 -7.27 -0.98
N TYR A 74 0.71 -8.42 -1.43
CA TYR A 74 1.53 -9.61 -1.68
C TYR A 74 0.90 -10.45 -2.79
N GLN A 75 1.73 -10.93 -3.71
CA GLN A 75 1.34 -11.80 -4.81
C GLN A 75 2.16 -13.10 -4.75
N PRO A 76 1.55 -14.22 -4.30
CA PRO A 76 2.27 -15.48 -4.15
C PRO A 76 2.63 -16.08 -5.51
N ASN A 77 3.74 -16.80 -5.56
CA ASN A 77 4.12 -17.61 -6.73
C ASN A 77 4.77 -18.93 -6.28
N SER A 78 4.57 -20.01 -7.03
CA SER A 78 5.22 -21.30 -6.73
C SER A 78 6.73 -21.26 -6.89
N ASN A 79 7.26 -20.34 -7.71
CA ASN A 79 8.68 -20.08 -7.85
C ASN A 79 9.08 -18.88 -6.98
N ALA A 80 9.95 -19.14 -5.99
CA ALA A 80 10.40 -18.13 -5.03
C ALA A 80 11.13 -16.93 -5.67
N LEU A 81 11.87 -17.14 -6.77
CA LEU A 81 12.54 -16.04 -7.48
C LEU A 81 11.51 -15.13 -8.16
N ILE A 82 10.51 -15.71 -8.83
CA ILE A 82 9.43 -14.95 -9.48
C ILE A 82 8.60 -14.20 -8.44
N GLU A 83 8.32 -14.84 -7.30
CA GLU A 83 7.62 -14.22 -6.17
C GLU A 83 8.39 -13.00 -5.66
N ALA A 84 9.67 -13.17 -5.33
CA ALA A 84 10.50 -12.08 -4.82
C ALA A 84 10.60 -10.92 -5.83
N GLN A 85 10.79 -11.23 -7.12
CA GLN A 85 10.86 -10.22 -8.18
C GLN A 85 9.55 -9.46 -8.34
N THR A 86 8.41 -10.16 -8.38
CA THR A 86 7.07 -9.56 -8.51
C THR A 86 6.76 -8.65 -7.32
N ASN A 87 6.94 -9.14 -6.09
CA ASN A 87 6.63 -8.36 -4.90
C ASN A 87 7.55 -7.14 -4.73
N ALA A 88 8.84 -7.27 -5.06
CA ALA A 88 9.75 -6.14 -5.09
C ALA A 88 9.39 -5.12 -6.18
N ALA A 89 8.93 -5.58 -7.35
CA ALA A 89 8.47 -4.69 -8.42
C ALA A 89 7.23 -3.90 -8.01
N MET A 90 6.23 -4.54 -7.39
CA MET A 90 5.04 -3.85 -6.89
C MET A 90 5.39 -2.74 -5.89
N LEU A 91 6.28 -3.01 -4.94
CA LEU A 91 6.74 -2.00 -3.98
C LEU A 91 7.45 -0.84 -4.67
N ARG A 92 8.35 -1.13 -5.63
CA ARG A 92 9.05 -0.10 -6.40
C ARG A 92 8.07 0.78 -7.19
N ASN A 93 7.12 0.18 -7.90
CA ASN A 93 6.12 0.90 -8.69
C ASN A 93 5.33 1.89 -7.82
N VAL A 94 4.91 1.49 -6.62
CA VAL A 94 4.22 2.37 -5.67
C VAL A 94 5.13 3.51 -5.23
N LEU A 95 6.36 3.22 -4.80
CA LEU A 95 7.28 4.24 -4.31
C LEU A 95 7.65 5.25 -5.41
N ASP A 96 7.82 4.79 -6.65
CA ASP A 96 8.14 5.67 -7.77
C ASP A 96 6.94 6.51 -8.23
N GLY A 97 5.73 5.95 -8.21
CA GLY A 97 4.49 6.71 -8.43
C GLY A 97 4.30 7.81 -7.39
N LEU A 98 4.55 7.51 -6.10
CA LEU A 98 4.45 8.51 -5.02
C LEU A 98 5.49 9.63 -5.13
N LYS A 99 6.74 9.31 -5.51
CA LYS A 99 7.77 10.33 -5.78
C LYS A 99 7.33 11.25 -6.93
N SER A 100 6.75 10.66 -7.98
CA SER A 100 6.29 11.40 -9.16
C SER A 100 5.12 12.34 -8.85
N ALA A 101 4.24 11.95 -7.92
CA ALA A 101 3.14 12.78 -7.44
C ALA A 101 3.54 13.92 -6.48
N VAL A 102 4.85 14.08 -6.19
CA VAL A 102 5.37 14.99 -5.15
C VAL A 102 4.67 14.76 -3.80
N ALA A 103 4.31 13.51 -3.50
CA ALA A 103 3.62 13.18 -2.26
C ALA A 103 4.51 13.51 -1.06
N LYS A 104 3.92 14.11 -0.03
CA LYS A 104 4.62 14.51 1.21
C LYS A 104 4.86 13.32 2.14
N VAL A 105 5.34 12.20 1.59
CA VAL A 105 5.55 10.96 2.35
C VAL A 105 6.62 11.19 3.41
N GLN A 106 6.21 11.20 4.67
CA GLN A 106 7.08 11.37 5.82
C GLN A 106 7.57 10.02 6.36
N ARG A 107 6.75 8.98 6.24
CA ARG A 107 7.06 7.63 6.72
C ARG A 107 6.48 6.56 5.80
N SER A 108 7.24 5.49 5.61
CA SER A 108 6.80 4.29 4.89
C SER A 108 7.00 3.07 5.78
N ALA A 109 6.03 2.17 5.80
CA ALA A 109 6.13 0.89 6.51
C ALA A 109 5.71 -0.24 5.55
N SER A 110 6.57 -1.24 5.40
CA SER A 110 6.27 -2.47 4.68
C SER A 110 5.94 -3.57 5.67
N LEU A 111 4.77 -4.16 5.51
CA LEU A 111 4.27 -5.25 6.35
C LEU A 111 4.29 -6.53 5.51
N ALA A 112 5.27 -7.39 5.76
CA ALA A 112 5.38 -8.68 5.08
C ALA A 112 4.74 -9.78 5.93
N MET A 113 3.96 -10.66 5.29
CA MET A 113 3.65 -11.97 5.89
C MET A 113 4.87 -12.87 5.71
N VAL A 114 5.44 -13.36 6.81
CA VAL A 114 6.39 -14.47 6.76
C VAL A 114 5.61 -15.76 6.53
N GLY A 115 5.71 -16.31 5.32
CA GLY A 115 5.16 -17.64 5.02
C GLY A 115 5.80 -18.69 5.93
N LYS A 116 5.01 -19.68 6.38
CA LYS A 116 5.38 -20.69 7.39
C LYS A 116 6.62 -21.57 7.08
N ASN A 117 7.34 -21.34 5.98
CA ASN A 117 8.49 -22.17 5.55
C ASN A 117 9.77 -21.39 5.18
N SER A 118 9.89 -20.10 5.52
CA SER A 118 11.11 -19.33 5.20
C SER A 118 12.15 -19.43 6.31
N VAL A 119 13.06 -20.40 6.22
CA VAL A 119 14.38 -20.33 6.87
C VAL A 119 15.25 -19.42 6.01
N TRP A 120 15.73 -18.31 6.58
CA TRP A 120 16.69 -17.43 5.95
C TRP A 120 18.11 -17.89 6.30
N VAL A 121 18.96 -18.11 5.29
CA VAL A 121 20.43 -18.03 5.40
C VAL A 121 20.86 -16.87 4.52
#